data_AF-A0A1F6R6L4-F1
#
_entry.id   AF-A0A1F6R6L4-F1
#
_cell.length_a   1.000
_cell.length_b   1.000
_cell.length_c   1.000
_cell.angle_alpha   90.00
_cell.angle_beta   90.00
_cell.angle_gamma   90.00
#
_symmetry.space_group_name_H-M   'P 1'
#
loop_
_entity.id
_entity.type
_entity.pdbx_description
1 polymer ?
#
loop_
_entity_poly.entity_id
_entity_poly.type
_entity_poly.pdbx_seq_one_letter_code
_entity_poly.pdbx_strand_id
1 'polypeptide(L)' 'MTESTFIKIIREVVEPKGVRIFGSQETKLHALARQYSSGSVDINSALETLQSIFADDFVLERHSYAEIEKRLKRS' A
#
# COMPACT_ATOMS: atom_id res chain seq x y z
N MET A 1 -0.89 -14.43 -0.21
CA MET A 1 -1.72 -13.35 -0.77
C MET A 1 -1.29 -13.07 -2.22
N THR A 2 -2.21 -12.64 -3.09
CA THR A 2 -1.91 -12.28 -4.49
C THR A 2 -1.65 -10.78 -4.64
N GLU A 3 -0.97 -10.38 -5.72
CA GLU A 3 -0.69 -8.98 -6.06
C GLU A 3 -1.99 -8.16 -6.14
N SER A 4 -3.04 -8.72 -6.76
CA SER A 4 -4.35 -8.07 -6.89
C SER A 4 -5.03 -7.80 -5.55
N THR A 5 -4.95 -8.73 -4.60
CA THR A 5 -5.53 -8.55 -3.27
C THR A 5 -4.78 -7.47 -2.48
N PHE A 6 -3.45 -7.46 -2.56
CA PHE A 6 -2.62 -6.43 -1.94
C PHE A 6 -3.03 -5.03 -2.45
N ILE A 7 -3.05 -4.82 -3.76
CA ILE A 7 -3.39 -3.53 -4.37
C ILE A 7 -4.80 -3.09 -4.00
N LYS A 8 -5.75 -4.04 -4.00
CA LYS A 8 -7.14 -3.76 -3.60
C LYS A 8 -7.21 -3.23 -2.17
N ILE A 9 -6.52 -3.86 -1.22
CA ILE A 9 -6.47 -3.42 0.18
C ILE A 9 -5.94 -1.99 0.29
N ILE A 10 -4.84 -1.67 -0.42
CA ILE A 10 -4.26 -0.32 -0.38
C ILE A 10 -5.26 0.69 -0.93
N ARG A 11 -5.84 0.44 -2.12
CA ARG A 11 -6.84 1.31 -2.75
C ARG A 11 -8.05 1.58 -1.86
N GLU A 12 -8.60 0.54 -1.24
CA GLU A 12 -9.75 0.67 -0.33
C GLU A 12 -9.48 1.56 0.88
N VAL A 13 -8.22 1.73 1.29
CA VAL A 13 -7.85 2.60 2.42
C VAL A 13 -7.48 4.01 1.96
N VAL A 14 -6.79 4.15 0.83
CA VAL A 14 -6.26 5.47 0.40
C VAL A 14 -7.23 6.26 -0.48
N GLU A 15 -8.00 5.62 -1.37
CA GLU A 15 -8.89 6.31 -2.30
C GLU A 15 -10.03 7.07 -1.59
N PRO A 16 -10.67 6.56 -0.51
CA PRO A 16 -11.68 7.31 0.25
C PRO A 16 -11.15 8.59 0.91
N LYS A 17 -9.82 8.69 1.08
CA LYS A 17 -9.14 9.87 1.63
C LYS A 17 -8.82 10.92 0.55
N GLY A 18 -9.23 10.71 -0.70
CA GLY A 18 -8.98 11.63 -1.80
C GLY A 18 -7.63 11.43 -2.48
N VAL A 19 -6.83 10.43 -2.07
CA VAL A 19 -5.58 10.06 -2.73
C VAL A 19 -5.92 9.29 -4.00
N ARG A 20 -5.48 9.81 -5.14
CA ARG A 20 -5.64 9.13 -6.43
C ARG A 20 -4.33 8.44 -6.80
N ILE A 21 -4.36 7.12 -6.92
CA ILE A 21 -3.20 6.34 -7.33
C ILE A 21 -3.14 6.32 -8.86
N PHE A 22 -2.21 7.07 -9.46
CA PHE A 22 -2.01 7.07 -10.93
C PHE A 22 -0.53 7.24 -11.30
N GLY A 23 -0.21 6.91 -12.56
CA GLY A 23 1.12 7.12 -13.15
C GLY A 23 2.25 6.45 -12.36
N SER A 24 3.16 7.26 -11.80
CA SER A 24 4.33 6.78 -11.05
C SER A 24 3.94 6.06 -9.76
N GLN A 25 2.90 6.51 -9.05
CA GLN A 25 2.44 5.85 -7.83
C GLN A 25 1.89 4.45 -8.12
N GLU A 26 1.11 4.31 -9.20
CA GLU A 26 0.56 3.02 -9.62
C GLU A 26 1.69 2.03 -9.98
N THR A 27 2.68 2.47 -10.76
CA THR A 27 3.83 1.64 -11.12
C THR A 27 4.61 1.16 -9.88
N LYS A 28 4.88 2.07 -8.93
CA LYS A 28 5.56 1.73 -7.67
C LYS A 28 4.72 0.78 -6.80
N LEU A 29 3.41 0.98 -6.74
CA LEU A 29 2.50 0.14 -5.97
C LEU A 29 2.46 -1.29 -6.53
N HIS A 30 2.39 -1.45 -7.86
CA HIS A 30 2.46 -2.76 -8.50
C HIS A 30 3.80 -3.46 -8.26
N ALA A 31 4.92 -2.72 -8.35
CA ALA A 31 6.24 -3.26 -8.04
C ALA A 31 6.34 -3.77 -6.60
N LEU A 32 5.81 -2.99 -5.65
CA LEU A 32 5.75 -3.38 -4.24
C LEU A 32 4.84 -4.60 -4.03
N ALA A 33 3.66 -4.63 -4.65
CA ALA A 33 2.74 -5.75 -4.55
C ALA A 33 3.36 -7.07 -5.02
N ARG A 34 4.16 -7.01 -6.10
CA ARG A 34 4.95 -8.16 -6.58
C ARG A 34 6.00 -8.61 -5.56
N GLN A 35 6.79 -7.68 -5.02
CA GLN A 35 7.82 -8.00 -4.02
C GLN A 35 7.24 -8.58 -2.73
N TYR A 36 6.09 -8.06 -2.28
CA TYR A 36 5.39 -8.58 -1.11
C TYR A 36 4.82 -9.98 -1.39
N SER A 37 4.22 -10.19 -2.57
CA SER A 37 3.65 -11.48 -2.96
C SER A 37 4.71 -12.57 -3.15
N SER A 38 5.92 -12.21 -3.58
CA SER A 38 7.06 -13.13 -3.67
C SER A 38 7.77 -13.38 -2.34
N GLY A 39 7.36 -12.70 -1.26
CA GLY A 39 8.02 -12.78 0.06
C GLY A 39 9.40 -12.12 0.10
N SER A 40 9.73 -11.28 -0.89
CA SER A 40 11.00 -10.54 -0.94
C SER A 40 11.05 -9.37 0.04
N VAL A 41 9.87 -8.90 0.47
CA VAL A 41 9.69 -7.75 1.37
C VAL A 41 8.70 -8.15 2.46
N ASP A 42 9.04 -7.88 3.71
CA ASP A 42 8.13 -8.09 4.85
C ASP A 42 7.13 -6.92 4.99
N ILE A 43 6.15 -7.08 5.87
CA ILE A 43 5.09 -6.08 6.04
C ILE A 43 5.59 -4.72 6.51
N ASN A 44 6.62 -4.64 7.36
CA ASN A 44 7.13 -3.35 7.82
C ASN A 44 7.80 -2.61 6.67
N SER A 45 8.69 -3.30 5.95
CA SER A 45 9.36 -2.77 4.76
C SER A 45 8.36 -2.35 3.67
N ALA A 46 7.25 -3.09 3.52
CA ALA A 46 6.18 -2.71 2.60
C ALA A 46 5.45 -1.44 3.05
N LEU A 47 5.18 -1.28 4.35
CA LEU A 47 4.56 -0.06 4.89
C LEU A 47 5.47 1.16 4.77
N GLU A 48 6.77 1.01 5.00
CA GLU A 48 7.75 2.09 4.78
C GLU A 48 7.79 2.51 3.31
N THR A 49 7.77 1.54 2.39
CA THR A 49 7.70 1.82 0.95
C THR A 49 6.40 2.51 0.57
N LEU A 50 5.25 2.07 1.13
CA LEU A 50 3.96 2.72 0.92
C LEU A 50 3.96 4.17 1.41
N GLN A 51 4.53 4.42 2.60
CA GLN A 51 4.70 5.77 3.12
C GLN A 51 5.53 6.64 2.17
N SER A 52 6.57 6.08 1.56
CA SER A 52 7.36 6.79 0.56
C SER A 52 6.60 7.05 -0.75
N ILE A 53 5.77 6.09 -1.20
CA ILE A 53 4.95 6.24 -2.42
C ILE A 53 3.95 7.40 -2.30
N PHE A 54 3.38 7.56 -1.10
CA PHE A 54 2.36 8.56 -0.81
C PHE A 54 2.84 9.67 0.15
N ALA A 55 4.15 9.92 0.21
CA ALA A 55 4.73 10.91 1.13
C ALA A 55 4.24 12.33 0.82
N ASP A 56 3.97 12.63 -0.44
CA ASP A 56 3.41 13.91 -0.90
C ASP A 56 1.91 14.07 -0.55
N ASP A 57 1.22 12.99 -0.17
CA ASP A 57 -0.19 12.99 0.21
C ASP A 57 -0.34 13.16 1.73
N PHE A 58 -0.33 14.42 2.19
CA PHE A 58 -0.51 14.82 3.60
C PHE A 58 -1.83 14.33 4.25
N VAL A 59 -2.75 13.76 3.46
CA VAL A 59 -4.04 13.23 3.93
C VAL A 59 -3.91 11.83 4.56
N LEU A 60 -2.81 11.12 4.30
CA LEU A 60 -2.58 9.79 4.86
C LEU A 60 -1.99 9.87 6.27
N GLU A 61 -2.86 9.85 7.26
CA GLU A 61 -2.48 9.76 8.66
C GLU A 61 -1.95 8.37 9.03
N ARG A 62 -1.19 8.27 10.14
CA ARG A 62 -0.64 7.02 10.71
C ARG A 62 -1.68 5.91 10.86
N HIS A 63 -2.93 6.28 11.15
CA HIS A 63 -4.04 5.32 11.27
C HIS A 63 -4.36 4.58 9.96
N SER A 64 -4.17 5.22 8.81
CA SER A 64 -4.40 4.61 7.48
C SER A 64 -3.44 3.44 7.24
N TYR A 65 -2.16 3.63 7.59
CA TYR A 65 -1.14 2.59 7.47
C TYR A 65 -1.36 1.44 8.45
N ALA A 66 -1.86 1.73 9.66
CA ALA A 66 -2.25 0.70 10.62
C ALA A 66 -3.44 -0.13 10.12
N GLU A 67 -4.41 0.49 9.44
CA GLU A 67 -5.52 -0.25 8.83
C GLU A 67 -5.04 -1.15 7.68
N ILE A 68 -4.16 -0.63 6.82
CA ILE A 68 -3.50 -1.40 5.76
C ILE A 68 -2.81 -2.62 6.37
N GLU A 69 -1.94 -2.42 7.37
CA GLU A 69 -1.22 -3.49 8.05
C GLU A 69 -2.16 -4.58 8.57
N LYS A 70 -3.23 -4.18 9.25
CA LYS A 70 -4.22 -5.09 9.84
C LYS A 70 -4.94 -5.91 8.77
N ARG A 71 -5.29 -5.31 7.62
CA ARG A 71 -5.94 -6.01 6.50
C ARG A 71 -4.99 -6.97 5.80
N LEU A 72 -3.74 -6.56 5.59
CA LEU A 72 -2.70 -7.39 4.98
C LEU A 72 -2.36 -8.62 5.85
N LYS A 73 -2.31 -8.48 7.18
CA LYS A 73 -2.09 -9.62 8.12
C LYS A 73 -3.24 -10.62 8.17
N ARG A 74 -4.46 -10.22 7.78
CA ARG A 74 -5.67 -11.05 7.83
C ARG A 74 -5.96 -11.80 6.53
N SER A 75 -5.23 -11.49 5.44
CA SER A 75 -5.43 -12.02 4.09
C SER A 75 -4.38 -13.06 3.72
#